data_AF-A0A378QI58-F1
#
_entry.id   AF-A0A378QI58-F1
#
_cell.length_a   1.000
_cell.length_b   1.000
_cell.length_c   1.000
_cell.angle_alpha   90.00
_cell.angle_beta   90.00
_cell.angle_gamma   90.00
#
_symmetry.space_group_name_H-M   'P 1'
#
loop_
_entity.id
_entity.type
_entity.pdbx_description
1 polymer ?
#
loop_
_entity_poly.entity_id
_entity_poly.type
_entity_poly.pdbx_seq_one_letter_code
_entity_poly.pdbx_strand_id
1 'polypeptide(L)'
;MERGLLSKNIVGGNALTLTDLNGNPIVFSEWKFISDMLIQKRDYVYENLVEKLDNASPIDKGFIAKPILPDYPKIHFLEISEQENEI
;
A
#
# COMPACT_ATOMS: atom_id res chain seq x y z
N MET A 1 18.36 2.73 6.93
CA MET A 1 17.11 3.47 6.65
C MET A 1 16.56 3.18 5.24
N GLU A 2 17.26 3.54 4.17
CA GLU A 2 16.70 3.54 2.79
C GLU A 2 16.20 2.18 2.30
N ARG A 3 16.93 1.08 2.59
CA ARG A 3 16.57 -0.28 2.11
C ARG A 3 15.19 -0.75 2.60
N GLY A 4 14.87 -0.53 3.87
CA GLY A 4 13.59 -0.92 4.45
C GLY A 4 12.42 -0.14 3.86
N LEU A 5 12.62 1.16 3.57
CA LEU A 5 11.60 1.97 2.94
C LEU A 5 11.37 1.57 1.48
N LEU A 6 12.44 1.41 0.70
CA LEU A 6 12.35 1.09 -0.73
C LEU A 6 11.74 -0.30 -0.95
N SER A 7 12.10 -1.29 -0.14
CA SER A 7 11.55 -2.66 -0.25
C SER A 7 10.04 -2.74 -0.03
N LYS A 8 9.45 -1.81 0.75
CA LYS A 8 8.00 -1.75 0.97
C LYS A 8 7.26 -0.87 -0.05
N ASN A 9 7.96 -0.02 -0.78
CA ASN A 9 7.36 0.94 -1.73
C ASN A 9 7.63 0.62 -3.21
N ILE A 10 8.62 -0.23 -3.51
CA ILE A 10 8.92 -0.69 -4.87
C ILE A 10 8.43 -2.14 -5.01
N VAL A 11 7.29 -2.30 -5.68
CA VAL A 11 6.68 -3.61 -5.95
C VAL A 11 6.61 -3.84 -7.45
N GLY A 12 7.02 -5.03 -7.90
CA GLY A 12 6.86 -5.47 -9.28
C GLY A 12 5.49 -6.13 -9.49
N GLY A 13 4.81 -5.83 -10.60
CA GLY A 13 3.49 -6.38 -10.90
C GLY A 13 2.86 -5.82 -12.16
N ASN A 14 1.59 -6.18 -12.37
CA ASN A 14 0.75 -5.68 -13.45
C ASN A 14 -0.19 -4.60 -12.92
N ALA A 15 -0.01 -3.36 -13.40
CA ALA A 15 -0.79 -2.20 -12.97
C ALA A 15 -2.25 -2.21 -13.44
N LEU A 16 -2.58 -2.97 -14.51
CA LEU A 16 -3.95 -3.07 -15.01
C LEU A 16 -4.81 -4.01 -14.15
N THR A 17 -4.20 -5.12 -13.70
CA THR A 17 -4.86 -6.10 -12.84
C THR A 17 -4.64 -5.84 -11.35
N LEU A 18 -3.76 -4.90 -11.01
CA LEU A 18 -3.32 -4.61 -9.64
C LEU A 18 -2.78 -5.86 -8.91
N THR A 19 -2.05 -6.71 -9.62
CA THR A 19 -1.45 -7.93 -9.07
C THR A 19 0.08 -7.88 -9.10
N ASP A 20 0.73 -8.40 -8.06
CA ASP A 20 2.17 -8.58 -7.99
C ASP A 20 2.66 -9.68 -8.97
N LEU A 21 3.97 -9.93 -9.00
CA LEU A 21 4.58 -10.97 -9.84
C LEU A 21 4.14 -12.40 -9.47
N ASN A 22 3.57 -12.61 -8.28
CA ASN A 22 3.07 -13.90 -7.80
C ASN A 22 1.56 -14.06 -8.01
N GLY A 23 0.87 -13.04 -8.53
CA GLY A 23 -0.58 -13.03 -8.72
C GLY A 23 -1.39 -12.59 -7.49
N ASN A 24 -0.74 -12.13 -6.42
CA ASN A 24 -1.42 -11.56 -5.26
C ASN A 24 -1.80 -10.09 -5.52
N PRO A 25 -2.81 -9.52 -4.84
CA PRO A 25 -3.08 -8.09 -4.92
C PRO A 25 -1.85 -7.24 -4.53
N ILE A 26 -1.58 -6.17 -5.29
CA ILE A 26 -0.51 -5.23 -4.94
C ILE A 26 -0.90 -4.52 -3.64
N VAL A 27 -0.02 -4.64 -2.64
CA VAL A 27 -0.11 -3.89 -1.39
C VAL A 27 0.60 -2.55 -1.54
N PHE A 28 -0.12 -1.48 -1.24
CA PHE A 28 0.38 -0.12 -1.22
C PHE A 28 0.58 0.33 0.21
N SER A 29 1.79 0.78 0.54
CA SER A 29 2.13 1.31 1.86
C SER A 29 2.06 2.82 1.88
N GLU A 30 1.27 3.36 2.82
CA GLU A 30 1.24 4.77 3.18
C GLU A 30 2.06 4.97 4.47
N TRP A 31 2.89 6.01 4.48
CA TRP A 31 3.67 6.40 5.65
C TRP A 31 3.23 7.77 6.13
N LYS A 32 2.73 7.87 7.35
CA LYS A 32 2.23 9.11 7.94
C LYS A 32 3.10 9.54 9.11
N PHE A 33 3.55 10.79 9.09
CA PHE A 33 4.14 11.42 10.28
C PHE A 33 3.06 11.69 11.32
N ILE A 34 3.23 11.12 12.51
CA ILE A 34 2.37 11.35 13.68
C ILE A 34 2.92 12.50 14.52
N SER A 35 4.25 12.64 14.54
CA SER A 35 5.00 13.76 15.13
C SER A 35 6.35 13.89 14.43
N ASP A 36 7.21 14.81 14.88
CA ASP A 36 8.54 15.07 14.29
C ASP A 36 9.44 13.84 14.21
N MET A 37 9.24 12.86 15.10
CA MET A 37 10.08 11.67 15.21
C MET A 37 9.32 10.37 14.94
N LEU A 38 7.99 10.39 15.03
CA LEU A 38 7.17 9.19 14.94
C LEU A 38 6.42 9.12 13.62
N ILE A 39 6.48 7.94 13.02
CA ILE A 39 5.74 7.61 11.81
C ILE A 39 4.83 6.40 12.06
N GLN A 40 3.79 6.28 11.27
CA GLN A 40 2.90 5.12 11.23
C GLN A 40 2.73 4.67 9.79
N LYS A 41 2.82 3.36 9.57
CA LYS A 41 2.57 2.73 8.28
C LYS A 41 1.12 2.22 8.22
N ARG A 42 0.43 2.43 7.10
CA ARG A 42 -0.83 1.76 6.78
C ARG A 42 -0.73 1.10 5.41
N ASP A 43 -1.22 -0.13 5.30
CA ASP A 43 -1.26 -0.86 4.05
C ASP A 43 -2.67 -0.88 3.47
N TYR A 44 -2.76 -0.84 2.14
CA TYR A 44 -4.02 -0.89 1.41
C TYR A 44 -3.87 -1.74 0.16
N VAL A 45 -4.98 -2.33 -0.28
CA VAL A 45 -5.12 -2.91 -1.62
C VAL A 45 -6.18 -2.12 -2.37
N TYR A 46 -6.05 -2.02 -3.68
CA TYR A 46 -7.11 -1.44 -4.50
C TYR A 46 -7.95 -2.57 -5.08
N GLU A 47 -9.27 -2.41 -5.03
CA GLU A 47 -10.20 -3.34 -5.67
C GLU A 47 -11.05 -2.64 -6.73
N ASN A 48 -11.48 -3.42 -7.72
CA ASN A 48 -12.50 -3.13 -8.72
C ASN A 48 -12.29 -1.88 -9.61
N LEU A 49 -11.85 -2.13 -10.85
CA LEU A 49 -12.10 -1.24 -12.01
C LEU A 49 -13.27 -1.71 -12.88
N VAL A 50 -13.62 -3.02 -12.90
CA VAL A 50 -14.37 -3.63 -14.02
C VAL A 50 -15.82 -4.02 -13.69
N GLU A 51 -16.20 -4.24 -12.42
CA GLU A 51 -17.57 -4.69 -12.07
C GLU A 51 -18.67 -3.61 -12.17
N LYS A 52 -18.36 -2.38 -12.60
CA LYS A 52 -19.34 -1.31 -12.83
C LYS A 52 -19.44 -0.86 -14.28
N LEU A 53 -19.24 -1.77 -15.23
CA LEU A 53 -19.53 -1.51 -16.65
C LEU A 53 -21.04 -1.55 -16.97
N ASP A 54 -21.93 -1.59 -15.99
CA ASP A 54 -23.35 -1.33 -16.20
C ASP A 54 -23.70 0.10 -15.75
N ASN A 55 -23.73 1.01 -16.71
CA ASN A 55 -24.49 2.26 -16.73
C ASN A 55 -24.03 3.49 -15.91
N ALA A 56 -22.72 3.76 -15.78
CA ALA A 56 -22.29 5.11 -15.35
C ALA A 56 -21.03 5.59 -16.08
N SER A 57 -20.99 6.91 -16.35
CA SER A 57 -19.94 7.64 -17.07
C SER A 57 -18.51 7.12 -16.83
N PRO A 58 -17.68 6.92 -17.89
CA PRO A 58 -16.34 6.27 -17.80
C PRO A 58 -15.26 7.01 -17.00
N ILE A 59 -15.54 8.20 -16.48
CA ILE A 59 -14.52 9.11 -15.93
C ILE A 59 -14.57 9.21 -14.39
N ASP A 60 -15.69 8.84 -13.75
CA ASP A 60 -15.94 9.20 -12.33
C ASP A 60 -15.81 8.04 -11.33
N LYS A 61 -15.32 6.87 -11.75
CA LYS A 61 -15.15 5.71 -10.84
C LYS A 61 -13.72 5.20 -10.89
N GLY A 62 -12.84 5.91 -10.19
CA GLY A 62 -11.46 5.49 -9.94
C GLY A 62 -11.36 4.28 -8.99
N PHE A 63 -10.13 3.85 -8.74
CA PHE A 63 -9.82 2.75 -7.82
C PHE A 63 -10.27 3.05 -6.38
N ILE A 64 -10.86 2.07 -5.69
CA ILE A 64 -11.24 2.19 -4.28
C ILE A 64 -10.17 1.52 -3.42
N ALA A 65 -9.50 2.30 -2.58
CA ALA A 65 -8.55 1.78 -1.60
C ALA A 65 -9.30 1.05 -0.48
N LYS A 66 -8.87 -0.17 -0.17
CA LYS A 66 -9.32 -0.94 0.98
C LYS A 66 -8.16 -1.13 1.96
N PRO A 67 -8.28 -0.62 3.19
CA PRO A 67 -7.22 -0.74 4.18
C PRO A 67 -7.05 -2.19 4.63
N ILE A 68 -5.80 -2.62 4.75
CA ILE A 68 -5.41 -3.82 5.48
C ILE A 68 -5.26 -3.42 6.94
N LEU A 69 -6.09 -4.00 7.81
CA LEU A 69 -6.10 -3.72 9.23
C LEU A 69 -5.40 -4.84 10.01
N PRO A 70 -4.77 -4.54 11.17
CA PRO A 70 -4.65 -3.23 11.79
C PRO A 70 -3.51 -2.38 11.22
N ASP A 71 -3.54 -1.07 11.50
CA ASP A 71 -2.39 -0.19 11.26
C ASP A 71 -1.15 -0.68 12.03
N TYR A 72 0.02 -0.45 11.44
CA TYR A 72 1.28 -0.76 12.11
C TYR A 72 1.48 0.13 13.34
N PRO A 73 2.26 -0.32 14.34
CA PRO A 73 2.62 0.50 15.48
C PRO A 73 3.39 1.76 15.05
N LYS A 74 3.31 2.79 15.89
CA LYS A 74 4.08 4.03 15.70
C LYS A 74 5.53 3.74 16.06
N ILE A 75 6.45 4.01 15.15
CA ILE A 75 7.89 3.77 15.34
C ILE A 75 8.68 5.05 15.13
N HIS A 76 9.90 5.10 15.66
CA HIS A 76 10.82 6.18 15.35
C HIS A 76 11.27 6.07 13.88
N PHE A 77 11.35 7.18 13.13
CA PHE A 77 11.68 7.12 11.70
C PHE A 77 13.06 6.53 11.39
N LEU A 78 13.99 6.53 12.35
CA LEU A 78 15.30 5.87 12.23
C LEU A 78 15.20 4.33 12.27
N GLU A 79 14.14 3.77 12.86
CA GLU A 79 13.93 2.33 13.05
C GLU A 79 13.24 1.66 11.85
N ILE A 80 12.90 2.42 10.78
CA ILE A 80 12.21 1.89 9.58
C ILE A 80 12.96 0.71 8.97
N SER A 81 14.29 0.76 8.93
CA SER A 81 15.08 -0.32 8.33
C SER A 81 15.09 -1.61 9.16
N GLU A 82 14.64 -1.58 10.41
CA GLU A 82 14.66 -2.75 11.30
C GLU A 82 13.39 -3.61 11.14
N GLN A 83 12.35 -3.10 10.47
CA GLN A 83 11.11 -3.82 10.15
C GLN A 83 11.25 -4.84 9.00
N GLU A 84 12.47 -5.16 8.56
CA GLU A 84 12.73 -6.14 7.50
C GLU A 84 12.54 -7.61 7.93
N ASN A 85 12.33 -7.89 9.22
CA ASN A 85 12.41 -9.24 9.81
C ASN A 85 11.07 -9.95 10.09
N GLU A 86 9.93 -9.42 9.69
CA GLU A 86 8.66 -10.17 9.74
C GLU A 86 8.30 -10.61 8.31
N ILE A 87 8.71 -11.84 7.99
CA ILE A 87 8.24 -12.64 6.84
C ILE A 87 7.20 -13.62 7.36
#